data_AF-A0A7S1RAH5-F1
#
_entry.id   AF-A0A7S1RAH5-F1
#
_cell.length_a   1.000
_cell.length_b   1.000
_cell.length_c   1.000
_cell.angle_alpha   90.00
_cell.angle_beta   90.00
_cell.angle_gamma   90.00
#
_symmetry.space_group_name_H-M   'P 1'
#
loop_
_entity.id
_entity.type
_entity.pdbx_description
1 polymer ?
#
loop_
_entity_poly.entity_id
_entity_poly.type
_entity_poly.pdbx_seq_one_letter_code
_entity_poly.pdbx_strand_id
1 'polypeptide(L)'
;ALFVQVGTIGVEEGDAAQCIKVGDIYCLKWNTNAQRYGMAFLVVMLYWLVNFLHALSHFGTSYAVGAWYFAPEDPVTGRRAPSEGGHGLCDCRLTMKAFCQGLLRHPGSLAFGSFVITLAQVARLLLWWARKDEEARPQNPLVKCIRRCVDCLADCFTRFIEFVSEHAYVEMALTGAGFCQAAKRGTALAVMHPALFALVGRVVCAVRLLGTAVITAGTTYSVVLLLVWWPQDGLTSHRVPVIAAAIAGFVVSQVMMPPFSAAARACLHCLCLDEDRTRALGMSSPAHTPQPMQLLVDQHAGEEEPERGCAKCCRCCF
;
A
#
# COMPACT_ATOMS: atom_id res chain seq x y z
N ALA A 1 -10.22 -48.86 4.11
CA ALA A 1 -11.14 -48.02 3.32
C ALA A 1 -11.05 -46.59 3.86
N LEU A 2 -10.34 -45.72 3.16
CA LEU A 2 -10.36 -44.28 3.43
C LEU A 2 -10.40 -43.62 2.05
N PHE A 3 -11.60 -43.58 1.48
CA PHE A 3 -11.84 -42.83 0.24
C PHE A 3 -11.74 -41.36 0.59
N VAL A 4 -10.61 -40.74 0.25
CA VAL A 4 -10.52 -39.28 0.14
C VAL A 4 -11.33 -38.91 -1.09
N GLN A 5 -12.62 -38.63 -0.89
CA GLN A 5 -13.45 -38.05 -1.92
C GLN A 5 -13.05 -36.58 -2.01
N VAL A 6 -12.05 -36.28 -2.85
CA VAL A 6 -11.80 -34.90 -3.28
C VAL A 6 -13.01 -34.53 -4.13
N GLY A 7 -13.98 -33.86 -3.50
CA GLY A 7 -15.19 -33.38 -4.17
C GLY A 7 -14.80 -32.41 -5.27
N THR A 8 -14.76 -32.88 -6.50
CA THR A 8 -14.61 -32.05 -7.69
C THR A 8 -15.96 -31.41 -7.98
N ILE A 9 -16.03 -30.09 -7.84
CA ILE A 9 -17.23 -29.30 -8.15
C ILE A 9 -17.54 -29.45 -9.65
N GLY A 10 -18.67 -30.10 -9.97
CA GLY A 10 -19.30 -30.04 -11.31
C GLY A 10 -18.83 -31.02 -12.37
N VAL A 11 -18.42 -32.25 -12.00
CA VAL A 11 -18.15 -33.33 -12.96
C VAL A 11 -19.46 -34.08 -13.28
N GLU A 12 -19.81 -34.19 -14.56
CA GLU A 12 -20.94 -35.02 -15.01
C GLU A 12 -20.64 -36.51 -14.76
N GLU A 13 -21.64 -37.27 -14.31
CA GLU A 13 -21.53 -38.66 -13.83
C GLU A 13 -20.81 -39.63 -14.80
N GLY A 14 -20.87 -39.37 -16.10
CA GLY A 14 -20.24 -40.20 -17.14
C GLY A 14 -18.72 -40.06 -17.27
N ASP A 15 -18.15 -38.90 -16.94
CA ASP A 15 -16.72 -38.62 -17.08
C ASP A 15 -15.89 -39.15 -15.90
N ALA A 16 -16.48 -39.17 -14.69
CA ALA A 16 -15.83 -39.73 -13.50
C ALA A 16 -15.55 -41.25 -13.64
N ALA A 17 -16.41 -41.98 -14.36
CA ALA A 17 -16.24 -43.41 -14.63
C ALA A 17 -15.05 -43.71 -15.55
N GLN A 18 -14.63 -42.75 -16.38
CA GLN A 18 -13.50 -42.92 -17.30
C GLN A 18 -12.16 -42.73 -16.59
N CYS A 19 -12.08 -41.79 -15.64
CA CYS A 19 -10.88 -41.55 -14.82
C CYS A 19 -10.53 -42.74 -13.90
N ILE A 20 -11.52 -43.45 -13.36
CA ILE A 20 -11.29 -44.60 -12.47
C ILE A 20 -10.68 -45.80 -13.23
N LYS A 21 -10.96 -45.95 -14.54
CA LYS A 21 -10.46 -47.08 -15.34
C LYS A 21 -8.98 -46.98 -15.70
N VAL A 22 -8.38 -45.79 -15.63
CA VAL A 22 -7.00 -45.53 -16.12
C VAL A 22 -5.96 -45.61 -14.99
N GLY A 23 -6.37 -45.71 -13.72
CA GLY A 23 -5.43 -45.77 -12.60
C GLY A 23 -4.69 -44.45 -12.32
N ASP A 24 -5.03 -43.37 -13.04
CA ASP A 24 -4.47 -42.04 -12.84
C ASP A 24 -5.21 -41.31 -11.72
N ILE A 25 -4.61 -41.29 -10.53
CA ILE A 25 -5.10 -40.58 -9.33
C ILE A 25 -5.24 -39.06 -9.58
N TYR A 26 -4.60 -38.53 -10.64
CA TYR A 26 -4.59 -37.11 -10.99
C TYR A 26 -5.53 -36.74 -12.16
N CYS A 27 -6.46 -37.61 -12.56
CA CYS A 27 -7.44 -37.34 -13.61
C CYS A 27 -8.50 -36.32 -13.13
N LEU A 28 -8.10 -35.05 -13.03
CA LEU A 28 -8.95 -33.90 -12.72
C LEU A 28 -9.39 -33.26 -14.04
N LYS A 29 -10.55 -33.68 -14.54
CA LYS A 29 -11.19 -33.02 -15.70
C LYS A 29 -11.98 -31.81 -15.20
N TRP A 30 -11.37 -30.63 -15.28
CA TRP A 30 -12.04 -29.39 -14.92
C TRP A 30 -13.10 -29.05 -15.97
N ASN A 31 -14.33 -28.77 -15.51
CA ASN A 31 -15.33 -28.14 -16.37
C ASN A 31 -14.80 -26.75 -16.79
N THR A 32 -14.82 -26.44 -18.09
CA THR A 32 -14.28 -25.17 -18.65
C THR A 32 -14.82 -23.93 -17.94
N ASN A 33 -16.06 -23.96 -17.48
CA ASN A 33 -16.66 -22.85 -16.72
C ASN A 33 -16.14 -22.80 -15.27
N ALA A 34 -16.04 -23.94 -14.58
CA ALA A 34 -15.48 -24.03 -13.24
C ALA A 34 -14.01 -23.58 -13.20
N GLN A 35 -13.23 -23.94 -14.21
CA GLN A 35 -11.85 -23.47 -14.38
C GLN A 35 -11.80 -21.93 -14.50
N ARG A 36 -12.65 -21.32 -15.32
CA ARG A 36 -12.70 -19.84 -15.47
C ARG A 36 -13.03 -19.13 -14.15
N TYR A 37 -14.04 -19.60 -13.42
CA TYR A 37 -14.40 -19.01 -12.12
C TYR A 37 -13.31 -19.23 -11.07
N GLY A 38 -12.69 -20.41 -11.04
CA GLY A 38 -11.56 -20.70 -10.16
C GLY A 38 -10.36 -19.78 -10.41
N MET A 39 -10.01 -19.55 -11.68
CA MET A 39 -8.92 -18.63 -12.04
C MET A 39 -9.25 -17.19 -11.65
N ALA A 40 -10.48 -16.73 -11.90
CA ALA A 40 -10.92 -15.39 -11.51
C ALA A 40 -10.88 -15.21 -9.99
N PHE A 41 -11.33 -16.20 -9.23
CA PHE A 41 -11.27 -16.19 -7.77
C PHE A 41 -9.82 -16.10 -7.26
N LEU A 42 -8.90 -16.92 -7.79
CA LEU A 42 -7.49 -16.89 -7.41
C LEU A 42 -6.84 -15.53 -7.69
N VAL A 43 -7.14 -14.92 -8.83
CA VAL A 43 -6.63 -13.57 -9.15
C VAL A 43 -7.17 -12.54 -8.17
N VAL A 44 -8.47 -12.52 -7.88
CA VAL A 44 -9.07 -11.58 -6.93
C VAL A 44 -8.50 -11.79 -5.52
N MET A 45 -8.34 -13.04 -5.09
CA MET A 45 -7.72 -13.36 -3.79
C MET A 45 -6.25 -12.95 -3.73
N LEU A 46 -5.49 -13.09 -4.82
CA LEU A 46 -4.11 -12.63 -4.89
C LEU A 46 -4.03 -11.11 -4.74
N TYR A 47 -4.87 -10.36 -5.47
CA TYR A 47 -4.96 -8.91 -5.33
C TYR A 47 -5.34 -8.50 -3.91
N TRP A 48 -6.30 -9.20 -3.30
CA TRP A 48 -6.71 -8.92 -1.93
C TRP A 48 -5.60 -9.19 -0.92
N LEU A 49 -4.89 -10.31 -1.06
CA LEU A 49 -3.77 -10.67 -0.20
C LEU A 49 -2.64 -9.63 -0.28
N VAL A 50 -2.31 -9.17 -1.49
CA VAL A 50 -1.32 -8.11 -1.68
C VAL A 50 -1.76 -6.82 -0.98
N ASN A 51 -3.01 -6.39 -1.18
CA ASN A 51 -3.55 -5.21 -0.48
C ASN A 51 -3.58 -5.39 1.04
N PHE A 52 -3.87 -6.59 1.54
CA PHE A 52 -3.84 -6.91 2.96
C PHE A 52 -2.42 -6.80 3.54
N LEU A 53 -1.42 -7.32 2.83
CA LEU A 53 0.00 -7.18 3.23
C LEU A 53 0.45 -5.72 3.22
N HIS A 54 0.02 -4.93 2.23
CA HIS A 54 0.26 -3.48 2.20
C HIS A 54 -0.41 -2.77 3.39
N ALA A 55 -1.67 -3.08 3.70
CA ALA A 55 -2.39 -2.52 4.83
C ALA A 55 -1.70 -2.85 6.17
N LEU A 56 -1.29 -4.11 6.34
CA LEU A 56 -0.58 -4.57 7.52
C LEU A 56 0.79 -3.88 7.67
N SER A 57 1.54 -3.73 6.58
CA SER A 57 2.81 -2.99 6.56
C SER A 57 2.62 -1.51 6.90
N HIS A 58 1.58 -0.87 6.36
CA HIS A 58 1.24 0.52 6.63
C HIS A 58 0.87 0.73 8.11
N PHE A 59 0.03 -0.15 8.66
CA PHE A 59 -0.31 -0.18 10.08
C PHE A 59 0.95 -0.39 10.94
N GLY A 60 1.78 -1.38 10.61
CA GLY A 60 2.98 -1.70 11.38
C GLY A 60 3.99 -0.55 11.41
N THR A 61 4.18 0.12 10.28
CA THR A 61 5.03 1.31 10.18
C THR A 61 4.46 2.46 11.01
N SER A 62 3.15 2.68 10.93
CA SER A 62 2.47 3.74 11.68
C SER A 62 2.52 3.50 13.19
N TYR A 63 2.43 2.24 13.62
CA TYR A 63 2.57 1.83 15.00
C TYR A 63 3.98 2.12 15.53
N ALA A 64 5.02 1.77 14.76
CA ALA A 64 6.41 2.05 15.11
C ALA A 64 6.68 3.56 15.20
N VAL A 65 6.15 4.34 14.24
CA VAL A 65 6.24 5.80 14.26
C VAL A 65 5.53 6.39 15.48
N GLY A 66 4.32 5.94 15.81
CA GLY A 66 3.60 6.40 17.00
C GLY A 66 4.35 6.08 18.29
N ALA A 67 4.92 4.87 18.38
CA ALA A 67 5.73 4.46 19.53
C ALA A 67 7.00 5.30 19.69
N TRP A 68 7.65 5.67 18.58
CA TRP A 68 8.81 6.57 18.59
C TRP A 68 8.42 8.02 18.87
N TYR A 69 7.34 8.51 18.26
CA TYR A 69 6.90 9.90 18.35
C TYR A 69 6.45 10.23 19.79
N PHE A 70 5.67 9.38 20.43
CA PHE A 70 5.19 9.63 21.80
C PHE A 70 6.12 9.04 22.88
N ALA A 71 7.34 8.62 22.54
CA ALA A 71 8.32 8.18 23.52
C ALA A 71 8.88 9.36 24.33
N PRO A 72 9.16 9.18 25.64
CA PRO A 72 9.78 10.21 26.45
C PRO A 72 11.20 10.53 25.95
N GLU A 73 11.55 11.82 26.02
CA GLU A 73 12.86 12.33 25.65
C GLU A 73 13.84 12.22 26.83
N ASP A 74 15.05 11.74 26.57
CA ASP A 74 16.13 11.73 27.56
C ASP A 74 16.63 13.17 27.76
N PRO A 75 16.57 13.70 29.01
CA PRO A 75 16.93 15.09 29.30
C PRO A 75 18.42 15.41 29.05
N VAL A 76 19.30 14.40 28.97
CA VAL A 76 20.75 14.61 28.78
C VAL A 76 21.14 14.55 27.31
N THR A 77 20.60 13.60 26.55
CA THR A 77 20.98 13.38 25.16
C THR A 77 20.05 14.05 24.14
N GLY A 78 18.86 14.50 24.57
CA GLY A 78 17.80 15.00 23.68
C GLY A 78 17.29 13.95 22.71
N ARG A 79 17.61 12.66 22.94
CA ARG A 79 17.17 11.53 22.12
C ARG A 79 15.99 10.87 22.80
N ARG A 80 15.02 10.44 22.01
CA ARG A 80 13.90 9.64 22.53
C ARG A 80 14.41 8.26 22.87
N ALA A 81 14.07 7.79 24.08
CA ALA A 81 14.48 6.47 24.52
C ALA A 81 13.89 5.41 23.57
N PRO A 82 14.68 4.39 23.16
CA PRO A 82 14.12 3.25 22.47
C PRO A 82 13.02 2.64 23.33
N SER A 83 11.90 2.23 22.71
CA SER A 83 10.85 1.47 23.40
C SER A 83 11.49 0.34 24.22
N GLU A 84 11.04 0.16 25.48
CA GLU A 84 11.68 -0.70 26.49
C GLU A 84 12.41 -1.93 25.92
N GLY A 85 13.75 -1.84 25.85
CA GLY A 85 14.65 -2.94 25.50
C GLY A 85 15.17 -2.99 24.06
N GLY A 86 14.94 -1.97 23.23
CA GLY A 86 15.46 -1.91 21.85
C GLY A 86 16.91 -1.44 21.75
N HIS A 87 17.86 -2.32 21.38
CA HIS A 87 19.19 -1.89 20.94
C HIS A 87 19.10 -1.25 19.54
N GLY A 88 19.60 -0.02 19.42
CA GLY A 88 19.23 0.95 18.39
C GLY A 88 19.77 0.76 16.98
N LEU A 89 19.53 -0.38 16.32
CA LEU A 89 19.68 -0.43 14.85
C LEU A 89 18.65 -1.32 14.13
N CYS A 90 18.06 -2.32 14.79
CA CYS A 90 16.96 -3.13 14.28
C CYS A 90 16.17 -3.69 15.46
N ASP A 91 15.20 -2.93 15.97
CA ASP A 91 14.29 -3.46 16.99
C ASP A 91 13.25 -4.38 16.32
N CYS A 92 13.71 -5.55 15.89
CA CYS A 92 12.85 -6.59 15.32
C CYS A 92 11.69 -6.92 16.27
N ARG A 93 11.88 -6.74 17.59
CA ARG A 93 10.83 -6.94 18.59
C ARG A 93 9.72 -5.90 18.44
N LEU A 94 10.03 -4.63 18.19
CA LEU A 94 9.02 -3.60 17.93
C LEU A 94 8.24 -3.90 16.64
N THR A 95 8.95 -4.25 15.56
CA THR A 95 8.33 -4.61 14.27
C THR A 95 7.42 -5.83 14.42
N MET A 96 7.90 -6.90 15.06
CA MET A 96 7.11 -8.09 15.32
C MET A 96 5.92 -7.81 16.22
N LYS A 97 6.08 -6.98 17.26
CA LYS A 97 4.97 -6.54 18.12
C LYS A 97 3.92 -5.79 17.31
N ALA A 98 4.32 -4.89 16.41
CA ALA A 98 3.40 -4.15 15.54
C ALA A 98 2.59 -5.10 14.63
N PHE A 99 3.27 -6.05 13.99
CA PHE A 99 2.63 -7.07 13.14
C PHE A 99 1.69 -7.98 13.95
N CYS A 100 2.12 -8.46 15.11
CA CYS A 100 1.28 -9.26 16.00
C CYS A 100 0.05 -8.47 16.48
N GLN A 101 0.19 -7.20 16.84
CA GLN A 101 -0.95 -6.36 17.23
C GLN A 101 -1.92 -6.18 16.06
N GLY A 102 -1.42 -5.93 14.85
CA GLY A 102 -2.26 -5.83 13.65
C GLY A 102 -3.05 -7.13 13.39
N LEU A 103 -2.36 -8.28 13.42
CA LEU A 103 -2.96 -9.58 13.11
C LEU A 103 -3.83 -10.16 14.22
N LEU A 104 -3.56 -9.85 15.49
CA LEU A 104 -4.30 -10.42 16.62
C LEU A 104 -5.42 -9.49 17.13
N ARG A 105 -5.21 -8.17 17.09
CA ARG A 105 -6.18 -7.20 17.61
C ARG A 105 -6.99 -6.49 16.53
N HIS A 106 -6.44 -6.31 15.33
CA HIS A 106 -7.11 -5.61 14.24
C HIS A 106 -7.28 -6.42 12.93
N PRO A 107 -7.32 -7.78 12.93
CA PRO A 107 -7.35 -8.53 11.67
C PRO A 107 -8.57 -8.20 10.83
N GLY A 108 -9.76 -8.09 11.46
CA GLY A 108 -11.00 -7.78 10.75
C GLY A 108 -11.03 -6.37 10.16
N SER A 109 -10.49 -5.38 10.88
CA SER A 109 -10.43 -3.99 10.39
C SER A 109 -9.43 -3.84 9.23
N LEU A 110 -8.26 -4.50 9.33
CA LEU A 110 -7.27 -4.53 8.25
C LEU A 110 -7.80 -5.27 7.02
N ALA A 111 -8.45 -6.43 7.22
CA ALA A 111 -9.07 -7.21 6.16
C ALA A 111 -10.20 -6.47 5.45
N PHE A 112 -11.06 -5.78 6.22
CA PHE A 112 -12.13 -4.96 5.65
C PHE A 112 -11.57 -3.79 4.84
N GLY A 113 -10.63 -3.02 5.40
CA GLY A 113 -10.03 -1.89 4.68
C GLY A 113 -9.33 -2.33 3.39
N SER A 114 -8.54 -3.41 3.44
CA SER A 114 -7.84 -3.92 2.26
C SER A 114 -8.80 -4.51 1.21
N PHE A 115 -9.93 -5.08 1.65
CA PHE A 115 -10.97 -5.58 0.76
C PHE A 115 -11.66 -4.45 0.01
N VAL A 116 -11.98 -3.34 0.67
CA VAL A 116 -12.60 -2.17 0.03
C VAL A 116 -11.67 -1.55 -1.02
N ILE A 117 -10.37 -1.44 -0.74
CA ILE A 117 -9.36 -1.04 -1.74
C ILE A 117 -9.36 -2.02 -2.92
N THR A 118 -9.34 -3.32 -2.64
CA THR A 118 -9.31 -4.36 -3.68
C THR A 118 -10.54 -4.28 -4.58
N LEU A 119 -11.73 -4.07 -4.03
CA LEU A 119 -12.96 -3.93 -4.81
C LEU A 119 -12.87 -2.73 -5.76
N ALA A 120 -12.34 -1.59 -5.30
CA ALA A 120 -12.14 -0.42 -6.14
C ALA A 120 -11.13 -0.68 -7.27
N GLN A 121 -10.01 -1.34 -6.96
CA GLN A 121 -8.99 -1.70 -7.95
C GLN A 121 -9.50 -2.72 -8.98
N VAL A 122 -10.27 -3.73 -8.55
CA VAL A 122 -10.89 -4.70 -9.45
C VAL A 122 -11.93 -4.02 -10.34
N ALA A 123 -12.75 -3.12 -9.81
CA ALA A 123 -13.69 -2.33 -10.62
C ALA A 123 -12.96 -1.51 -11.69
N ARG A 124 -11.86 -0.83 -11.32
CA ARG A 124 -11.00 -0.10 -12.26
C ARG A 124 -10.39 -1.01 -13.32
N LEU A 125 -9.93 -2.20 -12.92
CA LEU A 125 -9.39 -3.20 -13.84
C LEU A 125 -10.47 -3.66 -14.83
N LEU A 126 -11.67 -3.99 -14.38
CA LEU A 126 -12.78 -4.40 -15.24
C LEU A 126 -13.16 -3.30 -16.24
N LEU A 127 -13.22 -2.05 -15.79
CA LEU A 127 -13.43 -0.89 -16.66
C LEU A 127 -12.32 -0.75 -17.71
N TRP A 128 -11.07 -1.03 -17.35
CA TRP A 128 -9.95 -1.06 -18.30
C TRP A 128 -10.03 -2.24 -19.27
N TRP A 129 -10.46 -3.42 -18.83
CA TRP A 129 -10.62 -4.59 -19.71
C TRP A 129 -11.73 -4.39 -20.74
N ALA A 130 -12.86 -3.81 -20.34
CA ALA A 130 -13.96 -3.46 -21.24
C ALA A 130 -13.53 -2.51 -22.37
N ARG A 131 -12.37 -1.85 -22.22
CA ARG A 131 -11.82 -0.93 -23.21
C ARG A 131 -11.22 -1.61 -24.43
N LYS A 132 -10.61 -2.78 -24.24
CA LYS A 132 -9.76 -3.42 -25.26
C LYS A 132 -10.53 -3.75 -26.53
N ASP A 133 -11.76 -4.24 -26.42
CA ASP A 133 -12.56 -4.66 -27.58
C ASP A 133 -13.16 -3.47 -28.34
N GLU A 134 -13.30 -2.34 -27.66
CA GLU A 134 -13.97 -1.15 -28.15
C GLU A 134 -13.03 -0.18 -28.88
N GLU A 135 -11.73 -0.19 -28.55
CA GLU A 135 -10.70 0.61 -29.25
C GLU A 135 -10.42 0.10 -30.66
N ALA A 136 -10.81 -1.15 -30.96
CA ALA A 136 -10.70 -1.74 -32.29
C ALA A 136 -11.82 -1.26 -33.26
N ARG A 137 -12.82 -0.51 -32.78
CA ARG A 137 -13.96 -0.04 -33.59
C ARG A 137 -14.01 1.49 -33.64
N PRO A 138 -14.41 2.10 -34.78
CA PRO A 138 -14.62 3.54 -34.84
C PRO A 138 -15.76 3.94 -33.89
N GLN A 139 -15.44 4.77 -32.89
CA GLN A 139 -16.39 5.23 -31.87
C GLN A 139 -16.89 6.65 -32.16
N ASN A 140 -18.15 6.90 -31.82
CA ASN A 140 -18.73 8.25 -31.79
C ASN A 140 -17.98 9.12 -30.75
N PRO A 141 -17.61 10.38 -31.06
CA PRO A 141 -16.96 11.29 -30.09
C PRO A 141 -17.71 11.42 -28.76
N LEU A 142 -19.04 11.33 -28.73
CA LEU A 142 -19.83 11.35 -27.49
C LEU A 142 -19.53 10.14 -26.59
N VAL A 143 -19.45 8.94 -27.17
CA VAL A 143 -19.13 7.69 -26.44
C VAL A 143 -17.73 7.78 -25.86
N LYS A 144 -16.77 8.31 -26.63
CA LYS A 144 -15.40 8.56 -26.16
C LYS A 144 -15.35 9.54 -24.99
N CYS A 145 -16.16 10.60 -25.02
CA CYS A 145 -16.24 11.58 -23.94
C CYS A 145 -16.82 10.97 -22.65
N ILE A 146 -17.98 10.31 -22.74
CA ILE A 146 -18.65 9.68 -21.58
C ILE A 146 -17.72 8.65 -20.93
N ARG A 147 -17.04 7.83 -21.73
CA ARG A 147 -16.10 6.84 -21.22
C ARG A 147 -14.94 7.48 -20.49
N ARG A 148 -14.34 8.54 -21.03
CA ARG A 148 -13.29 9.30 -20.33
C ARG A 148 -13.78 9.86 -18.99
N CYS A 149 -15.03 10.30 -18.90
CA CYS A 149 -15.62 10.73 -17.63
C CYS A 149 -15.76 9.56 -16.64
N VAL A 150 -16.30 8.41 -17.06
CA VAL A 150 -16.42 7.21 -16.20
C VAL A 150 -15.05 6.76 -15.69
N ASP A 151 -14.05 6.78 -16.57
CA ASP A 151 -12.68 6.41 -16.25
C ASP A 151 -12.08 7.34 -15.19
N CYS A 152 -12.28 8.64 -15.36
CA CYS A 152 -11.86 9.64 -14.40
C CYS A 152 -12.56 9.45 -13.05
N LEU A 153 -13.87 9.19 -13.05
CA LEU A 153 -14.64 8.97 -11.83
C LEU A 153 -14.19 7.71 -11.09
N ALA A 154 -13.95 6.60 -11.80
CA ALA A 154 -13.44 5.37 -11.22
C ALA A 154 -12.02 5.53 -10.65
N ASP A 155 -11.16 6.25 -11.36
CA ASP A 155 -9.81 6.58 -10.89
C ASP A 155 -9.87 7.47 -9.65
N CYS A 156 -10.70 8.52 -9.64
CA CYS A 156 -10.90 9.39 -8.49
C CYS A 156 -11.45 8.63 -7.28
N PHE A 157 -12.44 7.76 -7.49
CA PHE A 157 -13.04 6.97 -6.41
C PHE A 157 -12.04 5.97 -5.81
N THR A 158 -11.25 5.30 -6.66
CA THR A 158 -10.19 4.38 -6.20
C THR A 158 -9.16 5.13 -5.36
N ARG A 159 -8.67 6.27 -5.85
CA ARG A 159 -7.71 7.12 -5.12
C ARG A 159 -8.29 7.65 -3.80
N PHE A 160 -9.58 7.99 -3.79
CA PHE A 160 -10.25 8.44 -2.56
C PHE A 160 -10.32 7.32 -1.52
N ILE A 161 -10.68 6.10 -1.92
CA ILE A 161 -10.69 4.94 -1.02
C ILE A 161 -9.29 4.65 -0.47
N GLU A 162 -8.26 4.69 -1.33
CA GLU A 162 -6.87 4.52 -0.93
C GLU A 162 -6.46 5.60 0.08
N PHE A 163 -6.74 6.87 -0.20
CA PHE A 163 -6.48 8.00 0.71
C PHE A 163 -7.15 7.83 2.08
N VAL A 164 -8.44 7.50 2.09
CA VAL A 164 -9.19 7.27 3.34
C VAL A 164 -8.58 6.13 4.14
N SER A 165 -8.21 5.05 3.46
CA SER A 165 -7.66 3.85 4.09
C SER A 165 -6.24 4.08 4.65
N GLU A 166 -5.38 4.81 3.91
CA GLU A 166 -4.05 5.19 4.37
C GLU A 166 -4.12 5.94 5.71
N HIS A 167 -4.99 6.95 5.82
CA HIS A 167 -5.18 7.69 7.06
C HIS A 167 -5.89 6.87 8.15
N ALA A 168 -6.82 6.00 7.78
CA ALA A 168 -7.45 5.08 8.72
C ALA A 168 -6.43 4.17 9.39
N TYR A 169 -5.50 3.58 8.64
CA TYR A 169 -4.48 2.68 9.20
C TYR A 169 -3.53 3.38 10.16
N VAL A 170 -3.22 4.65 9.92
CA VAL A 170 -2.43 5.47 10.84
C VAL A 170 -3.21 5.69 12.14
N GLU A 171 -4.45 6.18 12.06
CA GLU A 171 -5.27 6.45 13.24
C GLU A 171 -5.58 5.16 14.03
N MET A 172 -5.78 4.03 13.34
CA MET A 172 -5.92 2.71 13.98
C MET A 172 -4.67 2.34 14.78
N ALA A 173 -3.48 2.56 14.22
CA ALA A 173 -2.23 2.23 14.89
C ALA A 173 -1.98 3.09 16.14
N LEU A 174 -2.43 4.35 16.13
CA LEU A 174 -2.26 5.28 17.25
C LEU A 174 -3.32 5.13 18.35
N THR A 175 -4.58 4.87 17.98
CA THR A 175 -5.72 4.90 18.91
C THR A 175 -6.29 3.52 19.23
N GLY A 176 -6.02 2.51 18.40
CA GLY A 176 -6.66 1.19 18.50
C GLY A 176 -8.14 1.19 18.10
N ALA A 177 -8.66 2.25 17.47
CA ALA A 177 -10.04 2.30 16.99
C ALA A 177 -10.30 1.32 15.82
N GLY A 178 -11.56 0.96 15.59
CA GLY A 178 -11.96 0.19 14.40
C GLY A 178 -11.86 1.00 13.11
N PHE A 179 -11.77 0.32 11.95
CA PHE A 179 -11.51 0.97 10.65
C PHE A 179 -12.43 2.16 10.34
N CYS A 180 -13.75 2.04 10.48
CA CYS A 180 -14.68 3.13 10.12
C CYS A 180 -14.51 4.37 11.01
N GLN A 181 -14.29 4.17 12.31
CA GLN A 181 -14.07 5.27 13.25
C GLN A 181 -12.72 5.95 13.00
N ALA A 182 -11.69 5.15 12.77
CA ALA A 182 -10.36 5.62 12.45
C ALA A 182 -10.32 6.37 11.10
N ALA A 183 -11.02 5.85 10.08
CA ALA A 183 -11.17 6.50 8.79
C ALA A 183 -11.80 7.89 8.94
N LYS A 184 -12.90 8.02 9.71
CA LYS A 184 -13.53 9.33 9.94
C LYS A 184 -12.58 10.32 10.61
N ARG A 185 -11.88 9.92 11.67
CA ARG A 185 -10.99 10.80 12.44
C ARG A 185 -9.73 11.16 11.67
N GLY A 186 -9.04 10.16 11.10
CA GLY A 186 -7.78 10.38 10.39
C GLY A 186 -7.95 11.18 9.11
N THR A 187 -9.05 10.97 8.37
CA THR A 187 -9.32 11.78 7.17
C THR A 187 -9.77 13.19 7.51
N ALA A 188 -10.55 13.37 8.59
CA ALA A 188 -10.89 14.71 9.06
C ALA A 188 -9.62 15.51 9.39
N LEU A 189 -8.66 14.90 10.10
CA LEU A 189 -7.39 15.54 10.43
C LEU A 189 -6.61 15.96 9.17
N ALA A 190 -6.53 15.08 8.17
CA ALA A 190 -5.85 15.38 6.91
C ALA A 190 -6.51 16.53 6.12
N VAL A 191 -7.84 16.62 6.16
CA VAL A 191 -8.60 17.66 5.45
C VAL A 191 -8.56 19.01 6.17
N MET A 192 -8.38 19.03 7.49
CA MET A 192 -8.24 20.28 8.26
C MET A 192 -6.90 20.99 7.98
N HIS A 193 -5.85 20.25 7.59
CA HIS A 193 -4.53 20.80 7.29
C HIS A 193 -4.06 20.49 5.85
N PRO A 194 -4.81 20.92 4.82
CA PRO A 194 -4.60 20.45 3.46
C PRO A 194 -3.26 20.87 2.86
N ALA A 195 -2.75 22.05 3.20
CA ALA A 195 -1.47 22.57 2.69
C ALA A 195 -0.29 21.70 3.15
N LEU A 196 -0.25 21.39 4.45
CA LEU A 196 0.82 20.59 5.06
C LEU A 196 0.79 19.13 4.54
N PHE A 197 -0.40 18.52 4.48
CA PHE A 197 -0.55 17.18 3.90
C PHE A 197 -0.21 17.14 2.39
N ALA A 198 -0.52 18.20 1.64
CA ALA A 198 -0.14 18.31 0.23
C ALA A 198 1.39 18.43 0.07
N LEU A 199 2.06 19.27 0.86
CA LEU A 199 3.51 19.43 0.83
C LEU A 199 4.21 18.10 1.12
N VAL A 200 3.86 17.44 2.22
CA VAL A 200 4.42 16.13 2.58
C VAL A 200 4.11 15.10 1.50
N GLY A 201 2.91 15.12 0.92
CA GLY A 201 2.57 14.26 -0.22
C GLY A 201 3.50 14.45 -1.42
N ARG A 202 3.88 15.69 -1.76
CA ARG A 202 4.84 15.99 -2.84
C ARG A 202 6.24 15.48 -2.50
N VAL A 203 6.71 15.72 -1.28
CA VAL A 203 8.01 15.23 -0.81
C VAL A 203 8.07 13.71 -0.83
N VAL A 204 7.04 13.03 -0.32
CA VAL A 204 6.91 11.57 -0.33
C VAL A 204 6.91 11.03 -1.76
N CYS A 205 6.22 11.69 -2.69
CA CYS A 205 6.26 11.31 -4.10
C CYS A 205 7.68 11.38 -4.67
N ALA A 206 8.40 12.48 -4.41
CA ALA A 206 9.78 12.64 -4.85
C ALA A 206 10.72 11.59 -4.24
N VAL A 207 10.63 11.35 -2.93
CA VAL A 207 11.42 10.33 -2.22
C VAL A 207 11.15 8.94 -2.77
N ARG A 208 9.87 8.60 -3.04
CA ARG A 208 9.50 7.32 -3.64
C ARG A 208 10.08 7.15 -5.05
N LEU A 209 9.99 8.19 -5.89
CA LEU A 209 10.54 8.16 -7.25
C LEU A 209 12.06 7.99 -7.24
N LEU A 210 12.76 8.80 -6.44
CA LEU A 210 14.21 8.74 -6.31
C LEU A 210 14.66 7.40 -5.72
N GLY A 211 14.00 6.92 -4.66
CA GLY A 211 14.31 5.63 -4.04
C GLY A 211 14.08 4.46 -4.99
N THR A 212 13.00 4.47 -5.77
CA THR A 212 12.78 3.47 -6.84
C THR A 212 13.88 3.53 -7.90
N ALA A 213 14.28 4.72 -8.34
CA ALA A 213 15.36 4.89 -9.31
C ALA A 213 16.71 4.39 -8.78
N VAL A 214 17.04 4.69 -7.52
CA VAL A 214 18.29 4.26 -6.89
C VAL A 214 18.34 2.75 -6.68
N ILE A 215 17.25 2.13 -6.20
CA ILE A 215 17.21 0.67 -6.00
C ILE A 215 17.32 -0.06 -7.33
N THR A 216 16.55 0.37 -8.34
CA THR A 216 16.60 -0.23 -9.69
C THR A 216 17.97 -0.07 -10.32
N ALA A 217 18.50 1.15 -10.39
CA ALA A 217 19.81 1.39 -10.99
C ALA A 217 20.93 0.69 -10.21
N GLY A 218 20.88 0.72 -8.87
CA GLY A 218 21.89 0.07 -8.02
C GLY A 218 21.93 -1.44 -8.18
N THR A 219 20.78 -2.11 -8.20
CA THR A 219 20.70 -3.56 -8.44
C THR A 219 21.17 -3.93 -9.86
N THR A 220 20.73 -3.21 -10.90
CA THR A 220 21.18 -3.43 -12.27
C THR A 220 22.69 -3.19 -12.41
N TYR A 221 23.20 -2.10 -11.85
CA TYR A 221 24.63 -1.77 -11.88
C TYR A 221 25.47 -2.82 -11.15
N SER A 222 25.00 -3.32 -10.01
CA SER A 222 25.67 -4.39 -9.27
C SER A 222 25.80 -5.67 -10.11
N VAL A 223 24.75 -6.05 -10.85
CA VAL A 223 24.80 -7.22 -11.74
C VAL A 223 25.73 -6.98 -12.93
N VAL A 224 25.75 -5.76 -13.50
CA VAL A 224 26.71 -5.40 -14.55
C VAL A 224 28.14 -5.52 -14.05
N LEU A 225 28.44 -5.00 -12.86
CA LEU A 225 29.76 -5.15 -12.25
C LEU A 225 30.11 -6.63 -12.06
N LEU A 226 29.21 -7.45 -11.50
CA LEU A 226 29.47 -8.88 -11.32
C LEU A 226 29.83 -9.58 -12.64
N LEU A 227 29.17 -9.23 -13.75
CA LEU A 227 29.47 -9.79 -15.07
C LEU A 227 30.84 -9.34 -15.63
N VAL A 228 31.29 -8.14 -15.28
CA VAL A 228 32.61 -7.61 -15.69
C VAL A 228 33.73 -8.21 -14.85
N TRP A 229 33.54 -8.31 -13.52
CA TRP A 229 34.55 -8.81 -12.59
C TRP A 229 34.65 -10.35 -12.59
N TRP A 230 33.55 -11.04 -12.90
CA TRP A 230 33.52 -12.51 -12.99
C TRP A 230 32.85 -12.97 -14.29
N PRO A 231 33.57 -12.91 -15.42
CA PRO A 231 33.03 -13.37 -16.70
C PRO A 231 32.73 -14.88 -16.62
N GLN A 232 31.55 -15.26 -17.10
CA GLN A 232 31.08 -16.65 -17.12
C GLN A 232 31.22 -17.21 -18.54
N ASP A 233 32.06 -18.22 -18.70
CA ASP A 233 32.25 -18.93 -19.97
C ASP A 233 31.00 -19.80 -20.24
N GLY A 234 30.08 -19.29 -21.06
CA GLY A 234 28.82 -19.98 -21.39
C GLY A 234 27.58 -19.08 -21.47
N LEU A 235 27.69 -17.78 -21.14
CA LEU A 235 26.58 -16.84 -21.26
C LEU A 235 26.33 -16.47 -22.74
N THR A 236 25.21 -16.92 -23.31
CA THR A 236 24.83 -16.63 -24.71
C THR A 236 24.43 -15.16 -24.95
N SER A 237 23.97 -14.44 -23.92
CA SER A 237 23.65 -13.01 -24.01
C SER A 237 23.76 -12.30 -22.66
N HIS A 238 24.59 -11.26 -22.57
CA HIS A 238 24.72 -10.41 -21.37
C HIS A 238 23.49 -9.54 -21.09
N ARG A 239 22.62 -9.32 -22.09
CA ARG A 239 21.46 -8.41 -21.94
C ARG A 239 20.36 -9.01 -21.08
N VAL A 240 20.17 -10.33 -21.16
CA VAL A 240 19.14 -11.06 -20.41
C VAL A 240 19.28 -10.89 -18.90
N PRO A 241 20.44 -11.17 -18.27
CA PRO A 241 20.59 -10.99 -16.82
C PRO A 241 20.46 -9.52 -16.40
N VAL A 242 20.89 -8.56 -17.23
CA VAL A 242 20.77 -7.12 -16.94
C VAL A 242 19.30 -6.67 -16.93
N ILE A 243 18.51 -7.08 -17.93
CA ILE A 243 17.08 -6.77 -17.99
C ILE A 243 16.35 -7.46 -16.83
N ALA A 244 16.66 -8.74 -16.56
CA ALA A 244 16.09 -9.46 -15.44
C ALA A 244 16.40 -8.78 -14.10
N ALA A 245 17.63 -8.30 -13.90
CA ALA A 245 18.04 -7.55 -12.73
C ALA A 245 17.30 -6.22 -12.61
N ALA A 246 17.09 -5.49 -13.71
CA ALA A 246 16.30 -4.25 -13.72
C ALA A 246 14.85 -4.49 -13.32
N ILE A 247 14.21 -5.55 -13.85
CA ILE A 247 12.84 -5.93 -13.48
C ILE A 247 12.78 -6.34 -12.01
N ALA A 248 13.71 -7.17 -11.55
CA ALA A 248 13.77 -7.61 -10.15
C ALA A 248 13.98 -6.42 -9.20
N GLY A 249 14.92 -5.52 -9.51
CA GLY A 249 15.16 -4.29 -8.75
C GLY A 249 13.93 -3.39 -8.69
N PHE A 250 13.19 -3.30 -9.80
CA PHE A 250 11.95 -2.52 -9.84
C PHE A 250 10.89 -3.13 -8.92
N VAL A 251 10.67 -4.44 -8.99
CA VAL A 251 9.74 -5.16 -8.11
C VAL A 251 10.13 -4.99 -6.64
N VAL A 252 11.40 -5.16 -6.30
CA VAL A 252 11.91 -4.95 -4.93
C VAL A 252 11.63 -3.52 -4.46
N SER A 253 11.84 -2.52 -5.32
CA SER A 253 11.55 -1.13 -4.95
C SER A 253 10.07 -0.87 -4.64
N GLN A 254 9.14 -1.55 -5.32
CA GLN A 254 7.70 -1.42 -5.06
C GLN A 254 7.31 -1.95 -3.68
N VAL A 255 8.08 -2.88 -3.12
CA VAL A 255 7.86 -3.41 -1.77
C VAL A 255 8.55 -2.53 -0.72
N MET A 256 9.74 -2.00 -1.03
CA MET A 256 10.57 -1.27 -0.07
C MET A 256 10.18 0.19 0.15
N MET A 257 9.66 0.88 -0.87
CA MET A 257 9.34 2.31 -0.78
C MET A 257 8.04 2.67 -0.02
N PRO A 258 6.94 1.89 -0.08
CA PRO A 258 5.70 2.23 0.62
C PRO A 258 5.84 2.45 2.14
N PRO A 259 6.64 1.67 2.89
CA PRO A 259 6.90 1.96 4.30
C PRO A 259 7.44 3.37 4.56
N PHE A 260 8.34 3.89 3.73
CA PHE A 260 8.83 5.28 3.88
C PHE A 260 7.70 6.31 3.70
N SER A 261 6.80 6.05 2.75
CA SER A 261 5.62 6.89 2.52
C SER A 261 4.66 6.84 3.70
N ALA A 262 4.43 5.64 4.25
CA ALA A 262 3.61 5.42 5.43
C ALA A 262 4.19 6.13 6.66
N ALA A 263 5.50 6.05 6.86
CA ALA A 263 6.19 6.68 7.98
C ALA A 263 6.04 8.20 7.95
N ALA A 264 6.27 8.83 6.79
CA ALA A 264 6.12 10.28 6.65
C ALA A 264 4.70 10.76 6.96
N ARG A 265 3.68 10.04 6.46
CA ARG A 265 2.26 10.34 6.77
C ARG A 265 1.94 10.11 8.24
N ALA A 266 2.45 9.04 8.84
CA ALA A 266 2.25 8.75 10.25
C ALA A 266 2.88 9.82 11.14
N CYS A 267 4.09 10.28 10.82
CA CYS A 267 4.75 11.38 11.52
C CYS A 267 3.91 12.66 11.47
N LEU A 268 3.43 13.02 10.27
CA LEU A 268 2.55 14.18 10.10
C LEU A 268 1.25 14.05 10.88
N HIS A 269 0.65 12.86 10.88
CA HIS A 269 -0.57 12.59 11.64
C HIS A 269 -0.34 12.68 13.15
N CYS A 270 0.81 12.22 13.65
CA CYS A 270 1.19 12.35 15.06
C CYS A 270 1.38 13.82 15.45
N LEU A 271 1.99 14.62 14.57
CA LEU A 271 2.15 16.06 14.76
C LEU A 271 0.80 16.76 14.92
N CYS A 272 -0.09 16.61 13.94
CA CYS A 272 -1.41 17.27 14.02
C CYS A 272 -2.20 16.80 15.25
N LEU A 273 -2.08 15.53 15.63
CA LEU A 273 -2.71 15.00 16.85
C LEU A 273 -2.11 15.60 18.14
N ASP A 274 -0.80 15.83 18.18
CA ASP A 274 -0.11 16.46 19.32
C ASP A 274 -0.48 17.94 19.44
N GLU A 275 -0.57 18.66 18.31
CA GLU A 275 -1.04 20.05 18.26
C GLU A 275 -2.48 20.19 18.76
N ASP A 276 -3.39 19.35 18.29
CA ASP A 276 -4.80 19.37 18.73
C ASP A 276 -4.93 19.06 20.22
N ARG A 277 -4.14 18.11 20.75
CA ARG A 277 -4.10 17.82 22.19
C ARG A 277 -3.55 19.00 22.99
N THR A 278 -2.50 19.64 22.49
CA THR A 278 -1.87 20.80 23.14
C THR A 278 -2.84 21.98 23.22
N ARG A 279 -3.56 22.26 22.12
CA ARG A 279 -4.62 23.27 22.08
C ARG A 279 -5.75 22.97 23.06
N ALA A 280 -6.18 21.70 23.14
CA ALA A 280 -7.24 21.29 24.07
C ALA A 280 -6.82 21.40 25.56
N LEU A 281 -5.53 21.23 25.86
CA LEU A 281 -4.98 21.35 27.22
C LEU A 281 -4.55 22.77 27.59
N GLY A 282 -4.61 23.74 26.66
CA GLY A 282 -4.18 25.12 26.89
C GLY A 282 -2.67 25.27 27.11
N MET A 283 -1.87 24.32 26.62
CA MET A 283 -0.41 24.38 26.69
C MET A 283 0.16 25.26 25.57
N SER A 284 1.30 25.90 25.81
CA SER A 284 1.92 26.86 24.87
C SER A 284 2.66 26.20 23.71
N SER A 285 3.07 24.93 23.83
CA SER A 285 3.82 24.23 22.77
C SER A 285 3.61 22.71 22.84
N PRO A 286 3.64 22.02 21.68
CA PRO A 286 3.51 20.56 21.64
C PRO A 286 4.63 19.86 22.41
N ALA A 287 4.26 18.95 23.31
CA ALA A 287 5.21 18.30 24.21
C ALA A 287 6.13 17.27 23.50
N HIS A 288 5.68 16.72 22.36
CA HIS A 288 6.36 15.60 21.70
C HIS A 288 6.78 15.90 20.27
N THR A 289 6.77 17.16 19.82
CA THR A 289 7.13 17.49 18.43
C THR A 289 8.65 17.69 18.26
N PRO A 290 9.31 16.99 17.32
CA PRO A 290 10.74 17.16 17.09
C PRO A 290 11.08 18.51 16.44
N GLN A 291 12.21 19.11 16.82
CA GLN A 291 12.62 20.46 16.39
C GLN A 291 12.59 20.69 14.86
N PRO A 292 13.11 19.79 14.00
CA PRO A 292 13.07 20.00 12.55
C PRO A 292 11.65 20.07 11.98
N MET A 293 10.70 19.41 12.64
CA MET A 293 9.31 19.38 12.22
C MET A 293 8.57 20.65 12.67
N GLN A 294 8.85 21.16 13.88
CA GLN A 294 8.33 22.46 14.33
C GLN A 294 8.77 23.58 13.38
N LEU A 295 10.05 23.61 12.99
CA LEU A 295 10.56 24.58 12.03
C LEU A 295 9.83 24.53 10.69
N LEU A 296 9.48 23.33 10.20
CA LEU A 296 8.73 23.16 8.96
C LEU A 296 7.29 23.68 9.10
N VAL A 297 6.63 23.45 10.24
CA VAL A 297 5.31 24.01 10.53
C VAL A 297 5.37 25.53 10.59
N ASP A 298 6.30 26.08 11.37
CA ASP A 298 6.45 27.53 11.56
C ASP A 298 6.72 28.25 10.24
N GLN A 299 7.52 27.64 9.35
CA GLN A 299 7.79 28.19 8.01
C GLN A 299 6.54 28.25 7.12
N HIS A 300 5.60 27.31 7.28
CA HIS A 300 4.43 27.20 6.41
C HIS A 300 3.11 27.64 7.08
N ALA A 301 3.13 27.96 8.37
CA ALA A 301 1.99 28.53 9.10
C ALA A 301 1.57 29.90 8.54
N GLY A 302 2.49 30.61 7.86
CA GLY A 302 2.20 31.89 7.19
C GLY A 302 1.56 31.78 5.80
N GLU A 303 1.45 30.57 5.23
CA GLU A 303 0.85 30.36 3.90
C GLU A 303 -0.63 29.91 3.95
N GLU A 304 -1.24 29.87 5.15
CA GLU A 304 -2.66 29.56 5.33
C GLU A 304 -3.57 30.74 4.89
N GLU A 305 -3.61 31.03 3.59
CA GLU A 305 -4.80 31.65 2.97
C GLU A 305 -5.63 30.59 2.22
N PRO A 306 -6.97 30.64 2.33
CA PRO A 306 -7.81 29.54 1.89
C PRO A 306 -8.08 29.66 0.39
N GLU A 307 -7.29 28.96 -0.44
CA GLU A 307 -7.77 28.65 -1.79
C GLU A 307 -8.89 27.60 -1.70
N ARG A 308 -10.11 28.13 -1.58
CA ARG A 308 -11.36 27.49 -1.98
C ARG A 308 -11.17 26.86 -3.36
N GLY A 309 -11.12 25.53 -3.43
CA GLY A 309 -10.88 24.88 -4.71
C GLY A 309 -10.98 23.36 -4.69
N CYS A 310 -12.20 22.84 -4.60
CA CYS A 310 -12.56 21.47 -4.99
C CYS A 310 -12.24 21.14 -6.48
N ALA A 311 -11.61 22.06 -7.23
CA ALA A 311 -11.25 21.92 -8.63
C ALA A 311 -9.86 21.28 -8.88
N LYS A 312 -9.05 21.02 -7.85
CA LYS A 312 -7.68 20.50 -8.04
C LYS A 312 -7.56 18.97 -8.03
N CYS A 313 -8.61 18.22 -7.67
CA CYS A 313 -8.56 16.75 -7.67
C CYS A 313 -8.28 16.15 -9.07
N CYS A 314 -8.67 16.85 -10.15
CA CYS A 314 -8.36 16.44 -11.53
C CYS A 314 -7.00 16.91 -12.05
N ARG A 315 -6.29 17.80 -11.36
CA ARG A 315 -5.05 18.42 -11.89
C ARG A 315 -3.78 17.64 -11.53
N CYS A 316 -3.87 16.62 -10.66
CA CYS A 316 -2.79 15.65 -10.36
C CYS A 316 -2.87 14.38 -11.24
N CYS A 317 -3.46 14.49 -12.44
CA CYS A 317 -3.51 13.42 -13.44
C CYS A 317 -2.56 13.65 -14.63
N PHE A 318 -1.56 14.53 -14.45
CA PHE A 318 -0.38 14.63 -15.30
C PHE A 318 0.87 14.74 -14.43
#